data_AF-A0A917DS27-F1
#
_entry.id   AF-A0A917DS27-F1
#
_cell.length_a   1.000
_cell.length_b   1.000
_cell.length_c   1.000
_cell.angle_alpha   90.00
_cell.angle_beta   90.00
_cell.angle_gamma   90.00
#
_symmetry.space_group_name_H-M   'P 1'
#
loop_
_entity.id
_entity.type
_entity.pdbx_description
1 polymer ?
#
loop_
_entity_poly.entity_id
_entity_poly.type
_entity_poly.pdbx_seq_one_letter_code
_entity_poly.pdbx_strand_id
1 'polypeptide(L)'
;MIAWVFAGVCLIFYLGGAWFFGSRARGRKVAELLGRRANPTRDEFVAMMTVNARPDVAAFLWDALQLYYRPELTPHPDDDLVGDLLIDPDEPEDWVMDYCHRFAISAQELPKWGEEHRVTPRNLGRYLATLPR
;
A
#
# COMPACT_ATOMS: atom_id res chain seq x y z
N MET A 1 38.10 27.05 -4.71
CA MET A 1 36.79 27.76 -4.77
C MET A 1 35.93 27.25 -5.92
N ILE A 2 36.45 27.21 -7.17
CA ILE A 2 35.70 26.75 -8.37
C ILE A 2 35.17 25.30 -8.25
N ALA A 3 35.95 24.36 -7.71
CA ALA A 3 35.54 22.95 -7.59
C ALA A 3 34.27 22.74 -6.73
N TRP A 4 34.09 23.51 -5.67
CA TRP A 4 32.91 23.43 -4.79
C TRP A 4 31.65 23.96 -5.48
N VAL A 5 31.78 24.97 -6.34
CA VAL A 5 30.67 25.49 -7.15
C VAL A 5 30.22 24.45 -8.17
N PHE A 6 31.16 23.81 -8.88
CA PHE A 6 30.84 22.74 -9.82
C PHE A 6 30.20 21.52 -9.13
N ALA A 7 30.73 21.09 -7.98
CA ALA A 7 30.13 19.99 -7.21
C ALA A 7 28.70 20.32 -6.75
N GLY A 8 28.46 21.55 -6.28
CA GLY A 8 27.12 22.00 -5.91
C GLY A 8 26.14 22.02 -7.07
N VAL A 9 26.56 22.51 -8.24
CA VAL A 9 25.73 22.53 -9.46
C VAL A 9 25.39 21.12 -9.93
N CYS A 10 26.37 20.20 -9.96
CA CYS A 10 26.14 18.80 -10.29
C CYS A 10 25.15 18.13 -9.33
N LEU A 11 25.27 18.41 -8.02
CA LEU A 11 24.34 17.87 -7.02
C LEU A 11 22.91 18.39 -7.24
N ILE A 12 22.74 19.69 -7.53
CA ILE A 12 21.43 20.27 -7.82
C ILE A 12 20.81 19.64 -9.07
N PHE A 13 21.58 19.47 -10.15
CA PHE A 13 21.08 18.82 -11.37
C PHE A 13 20.77 17.33 -11.14
N TYR A 14 21.57 16.63 -10.36
CA TYR A 14 21.33 15.25 -10.00
C TYR A 14 20.02 15.11 -9.20
N LEU A 15 19.86 15.88 -8.13
CA LEU A 15 18.67 15.84 -7.29
C LEU A 15 17.42 16.32 -8.04
N GLY A 16 17.54 17.40 -8.81
CA GLY A 16 16.45 17.92 -9.64
C GLY A 16 16.04 16.95 -10.73
N GLY A 17 17.01 16.31 -11.38
CA GLY A 17 16.79 15.24 -12.36
C GLY A 17 16.09 14.04 -11.73
N ALA A 18 16.63 13.52 -10.62
CA ALA A 18 16.04 12.39 -9.89
C ALA A 18 14.59 12.69 -9.46
N TRP A 19 14.33 13.89 -8.94
CA TRP A 19 12.98 14.33 -8.58
C TRP A 19 12.05 14.42 -9.79
N PHE A 20 12.51 15.01 -10.90
CA PHE A 20 11.70 15.16 -12.12
C PHE A 20 11.35 13.81 -12.75
N PHE A 21 12.34 12.93 -12.96
CA PHE A 21 12.12 11.60 -13.51
C PHE A 21 11.27 10.74 -12.56
N GLY A 22 11.54 10.80 -11.25
CA GLY A 22 10.75 10.11 -10.24
C GLY A 22 9.30 10.60 -10.19
N SER A 23 9.04 11.90 -10.31
CA SER A 23 7.68 12.46 -10.38
C SER A 23 6.94 11.95 -11.62
N ARG A 24 7.61 11.94 -12.78
CA ARG A 24 7.03 11.49 -14.05
C ARG A 24 6.75 9.99 -14.07
N ALA A 25 7.67 9.16 -13.56
CA ALA A 25 7.46 7.73 -13.43
C ALA A 25 6.26 7.42 -12.51
N ARG A 26 6.16 8.12 -11.38
CA ARG A 26 5.02 7.99 -10.46
C ARG A 26 3.70 8.41 -11.11
N GLY A 27 3.67 9.51 -11.88
CA GLY A 27 2.47 9.94 -12.61
C GLY A 27 2.01 8.93 -13.66
N ARG A 28 2.96 8.27 -14.35
CA ARG A 28 2.64 7.19 -15.29
C ARG A 28 1.99 6.00 -14.60
N LYS A 29 2.48 5.61 -13.42
CA LYS A 29 1.91 4.50 -12.64
C LYS A 29 0.48 4.77 -12.17
N VAL A 30 0.21 6.00 -11.71
CA VAL A 30 -1.15 6.44 -11.39
C VAL A 30 -2.07 6.34 -12.60
N ALA A 31 -1.65 6.88 -13.75
CA ALA A 31 -2.43 6.81 -14.98
C ALA A 31 -2.66 5.36 -15.44
N GLU A 32 -1.67 4.49 -15.26
CA GLU A 32 -1.76 3.06 -15.55
C GLU A 32 -2.83 2.38 -14.68
N LEU A 33 -2.83 2.65 -13.36
CA LEU A 33 -3.83 2.12 -12.43
C LEU A 33 -5.23 2.65 -12.72
N LEU A 34 -5.38 3.95 -12.96
CA LEU A 34 -6.66 4.56 -13.34
C LEU A 34 -7.20 4.01 -14.68
N GLY A 35 -6.32 3.59 -15.58
CA GLY A 35 -6.72 2.94 -16.83
C GLY A 35 -7.16 1.48 -16.66
N ARG A 36 -6.68 0.81 -15.59
CA ARG A 36 -6.97 -0.61 -15.32
C ARG A 36 -8.18 -0.83 -14.41
N ARG A 37 -8.48 0.11 -13.52
CA ARG A 37 -9.56 -0.02 -12.54
C ARG A 37 -10.22 1.31 -12.19
N ALA A 38 -11.46 1.23 -11.68
CA ALA A 38 -12.11 2.35 -11.04
C ALA A 38 -11.54 2.60 -9.64
N ASN A 39 -11.73 3.81 -9.13
CA ASN A 39 -11.50 4.17 -7.74
C ASN A 39 -12.79 3.94 -6.95
N PRO A 40 -12.88 2.88 -6.13
CA PRO A 40 -14.06 2.68 -5.31
C PRO A 40 -14.11 3.72 -4.19
N THR A 41 -15.31 4.03 -3.74
CA THR A 41 -15.57 4.66 -2.44
C THR A 41 -15.31 3.67 -1.30
N ARG A 42 -15.28 4.17 -0.07
CA ARG A 42 -15.10 3.32 1.13
C ARG A 42 -16.16 2.22 1.20
N ASP A 43 -17.42 2.56 0.97
CA ASP A 43 -18.53 1.60 1.07
C ASP A 43 -18.48 0.57 -0.06
N GLU A 44 -18.10 0.98 -1.27
CA GLU A 44 -17.88 0.07 -2.39
C GLU A 44 -16.69 -0.86 -2.13
N PHE A 45 -15.59 -0.35 -1.59
CA PHE A 45 -14.44 -1.16 -1.22
C PHE A 45 -14.82 -2.21 -0.17
N VAL A 46 -15.52 -1.80 0.89
CA VAL A 46 -16.02 -2.72 1.91
C VAL A 46 -16.95 -3.76 1.28
N ALA A 47 -17.88 -3.35 0.41
CA ALA A 47 -18.77 -4.25 -0.32
C ALA A 47 -17.99 -5.29 -1.16
N MET A 48 -16.96 -4.86 -1.90
CA MET A 48 -16.10 -5.75 -2.71
C MET A 48 -15.26 -6.73 -1.86
N MET A 49 -14.97 -6.34 -0.62
CA MET A 49 -14.20 -7.13 0.34
C MET A 49 -15.06 -8.14 1.12
N THR A 50 -16.37 -7.92 1.26
CA THR A 50 -17.25 -8.75 2.13
C THR A 50 -17.26 -10.24 1.80
N VAL A 51 -16.97 -10.62 0.55
CA VAL A 51 -16.84 -12.03 0.14
C VAL A 51 -15.62 -12.71 0.80
N ASN A 52 -14.61 -11.94 1.18
CA ASN A 52 -13.29 -12.43 1.55
C ASN A 52 -12.86 -12.02 2.96
N ALA A 53 -13.46 -10.97 3.50
CA ALA A 53 -13.11 -10.41 4.79
C ALA A 53 -14.36 -9.91 5.52
N ARG A 54 -14.29 -9.90 6.85
CA ARG A 54 -15.33 -9.28 7.69
C ARG A 54 -15.37 -7.76 7.44
N PRO A 55 -16.52 -7.09 7.61
CA PRO A 55 -16.64 -5.64 7.35
C PRO A 55 -15.69 -4.76 8.19
N ASP A 56 -15.38 -5.16 9.41
CA ASP A 56 -14.42 -4.49 10.30
C ASP A 56 -12.98 -4.59 9.77
N VAL A 57 -12.58 -5.75 9.26
CA VAL A 57 -11.28 -5.95 8.59
C VAL A 57 -11.19 -5.10 7.32
N ALA A 58 -12.25 -5.09 6.51
CA ALA A 58 -12.28 -4.27 5.29
C ALA A 58 -12.18 -2.78 5.61
N ALA A 59 -12.89 -2.32 6.65
CA ALA A 59 -12.80 -0.94 7.13
C ALA A 59 -11.38 -0.60 7.63
N PHE A 60 -10.76 -1.48 8.40
CA PHE A 60 -9.37 -1.31 8.85
C PHE A 60 -8.40 -1.17 7.67
N LEU A 61 -8.48 -2.07 6.70
CA LEU A 61 -7.61 -2.05 5.53
C LEU A 61 -7.80 -0.79 4.68
N TRP A 62 -9.05 -0.34 4.52
CA TRP A 62 -9.31 0.92 3.84
C TRP A 62 -8.57 2.08 4.51
N ASP A 63 -8.67 2.18 5.84
CA ASP A 63 -8.07 3.27 6.60
C ASP A 63 -6.53 3.19 6.59
N ALA A 64 -5.96 1.99 6.82
CA ALA A 64 -4.51 1.76 6.84
C ALA A 64 -3.86 2.07 5.48
N LEU A 65 -4.51 1.66 4.39
CA LEU A 65 -3.95 1.81 3.06
C LEU A 65 -3.96 3.26 2.56
N GLN A 66 -4.83 4.15 3.06
CA GLN A 66 -4.91 5.54 2.58
C GLN A 66 -3.55 6.26 2.57
N LEU A 67 -2.66 5.93 3.52
CA LEU A 67 -1.34 6.57 3.65
C LEU A 67 -0.41 6.28 2.47
N TYR A 68 -0.61 5.17 1.75
CA TYR A 68 0.24 4.74 0.65
C TYR A 68 -0.32 5.11 -0.72
N TYR A 69 -1.62 5.36 -0.80
CA TYR A 69 -2.25 5.80 -2.02
C TYR A 69 -2.03 7.29 -2.25
N ARG A 70 -1.80 7.66 -3.51
CA ARG A 70 -1.76 9.07 -3.91
C ARG A 70 -3.17 9.67 -3.86
N PRO A 71 -3.32 11.00 -3.73
CA PRO A 71 -4.63 11.66 -3.63
C PRO A 71 -5.60 11.33 -4.79
N GLU A 72 -5.07 10.96 -5.96
CA GLU A 72 -5.85 10.62 -7.14
C GLU A 72 -6.30 9.14 -7.18
N LEU A 73 -5.87 8.31 -6.24
CA LEU A 73 -6.19 6.88 -6.17
C LEU A 73 -6.87 6.55 -4.85
N THR A 74 -7.79 5.60 -4.89
CA THR A 74 -8.34 4.98 -3.68
C THR A 74 -7.94 3.51 -3.61
N PRO A 75 -7.87 2.90 -2.42
CA PRO A 75 -7.61 1.48 -2.27
C PRO A 75 -8.55 0.62 -3.10
N HIS A 76 -8.03 -0.40 -3.78
CA HIS A 76 -8.83 -1.39 -4.49
C HIS A 76 -8.42 -2.81 -4.07
N PRO A 77 -9.37 -3.76 -3.90
CA PRO A 77 -9.08 -5.09 -3.34
C PRO A 77 -8.01 -5.89 -4.08
N ASP A 78 -7.90 -5.67 -5.39
CA ASP A 78 -7.02 -6.42 -6.29
C ASP A 78 -5.72 -5.68 -6.65
N ASP A 79 -5.46 -4.53 -6.03
CA ASP A 79 -4.20 -3.82 -6.25
C ASP A 79 -3.02 -4.65 -5.75
N ASP A 80 -1.96 -4.68 -6.55
CA ASP A 80 -0.68 -5.23 -6.15
C ASP A 80 0.09 -4.19 -5.35
N LEU A 81 0.07 -4.32 -4.02
CA LEU A 81 0.66 -3.35 -3.12
C LEU A 81 2.18 -3.26 -3.33
N VAL A 82 2.85 -4.36 -3.67
CA VAL A 82 4.28 -4.38 -3.94
C VAL A 82 4.57 -3.99 -5.40
N GLY A 83 3.86 -4.56 -6.36
CA GLY A 83 4.13 -4.35 -7.79
C GLY A 83 3.64 -3.02 -8.36
N ASP A 84 2.45 -2.57 -7.96
CA ASP A 84 1.83 -1.34 -8.47
C ASP A 84 2.11 -0.12 -7.59
N LEU A 85 2.13 -0.29 -6.25
CA LEU A 85 2.36 0.81 -5.31
C LEU A 85 3.79 0.88 -4.76
N LEU A 86 4.62 -0.14 -5.03
CA LEU A 86 6.01 -0.21 -4.55
C LEU A 86 6.12 -0.13 -3.02
N ILE A 87 5.12 -0.66 -2.32
CA ILE A 87 5.15 -0.81 -0.87
C ILE A 87 6.18 -1.90 -0.52
N ASP A 88 6.85 -1.72 0.61
CA ASP A 88 7.79 -2.71 1.11
C ASP A 88 7.09 -4.08 1.27
N PRO A 89 7.66 -5.18 0.75
CA PRO A 89 7.07 -6.51 0.92
C PRO A 89 6.88 -6.94 2.38
N ASP A 90 7.60 -6.34 3.33
CA ASP A 90 7.50 -6.63 4.76
C ASP A 90 6.40 -5.79 5.47
N GLU A 91 5.94 -4.69 4.84
CA GLU A 91 4.87 -3.81 5.37
C GLU A 91 3.56 -4.53 5.77
N PRO A 92 3.12 -5.61 5.08
CA PRO A 92 1.94 -6.35 5.50
C PRO A 92 2.05 -6.91 6.92
N GLU A 93 3.25 -7.25 7.39
CA GLU A 93 3.45 -7.71 8.77
C GLU A 93 3.12 -6.60 9.78
N ASP A 94 3.53 -5.36 9.49
CA ASP A 94 3.22 -4.20 10.32
C ASP A 94 1.71 -3.94 10.38
N TRP A 95 0.99 -4.05 9.26
CA TRP A 95 -0.47 -3.92 9.27
C TRP A 95 -1.19 -5.03 10.06
N VAL A 96 -0.65 -6.26 10.05
CA VAL A 96 -1.16 -7.35 10.88
C VAL A 96 -0.96 -7.02 12.36
N MET A 97 0.22 -6.53 12.73
CA MET A 97 0.51 -6.14 14.11
C MET A 97 -0.37 -4.99 14.59
N ASP A 98 -0.58 -3.97 13.76
CA ASP A 98 -1.48 -2.85 14.03
C ASP A 98 -2.93 -3.31 14.21
N TYR A 99 -3.39 -4.25 13.38
CA TYR A 99 -4.71 -4.87 13.54
C TYR A 99 -4.81 -5.59 14.89
N CYS A 100 -3.83 -6.42 15.23
CA CYS A 100 -3.82 -7.16 16.49
C CYS A 100 -3.81 -6.22 17.71
N HIS A 101 -3.03 -5.15 17.67
CA HIS A 101 -3.05 -4.11 18.72
C HIS A 101 -4.41 -3.44 18.83
N ARG A 102 -5.04 -3.08 17.70
CA ARG A 102 -6.34 -2.40 17.68
C ARG A 102 -7.48 -3.25 18.23
N PHE A 103 -7.41 -4.56 18.07
CA PHE A 103 -8.45 -5.50 18.50
C PHE A 103 -8.06 -6.35 19.72
N ALA A 104 -6.95 -6.03 20.39
CA ALA A 104 -6.44 -6.74 21.57
C ALA A 104 -6.23 -8.25 21.35
N ILE A 105 -5.78 -8.63 20.15
CA ILE A 105 -5.49 -10.02 19.77
C ILE A 105 -4.04 -10.34 20.18
N SER A 106 -3.82 -11.49 20.80
CA SER A 106 -2.47 -11.95 21.14
C SER A 106 -1.68 -12.28 19.88
N ALA A 107 -0.55 -11.60 19.68
CA ALA A 107 0.33 -11.82 18.53
C ALA A 107 1.20 -13.09 18.63
N GLN A 108 1.21 -13.76 19.79
CA GLN A 108 2.16 -14.85 20.08
C GLN A 108 1.94 -16.13 19.28
N GLU A 109 0.76 -16.33 18.70
CA GLU A 109 0.39 -17.54 17.94
C GLU A 109 -0.17 -17.22 16.54
N LEU A 110 0.18 -16.06 15.97
CA LEU A 110 -0.29 -15.71 14.65
C LEU A 110 0.37 -16.61 13.59
N PRO A 111 -0.40 -17.17 12.64
CA PRO A 111 0.19 -17.81 11.47
C PRO A 111 1.05 -16.80 10.73
N LYS A 112 2.28 -17.12 10.32
CA LYS A 112 3.10 -16.16 9.55
C LYS A 112 2.32 -15.73 8.29
N TRP A 113 2.36 -14.44 7.97
CA TRP A 113 1.88 -13.97 6.67
C TRP A 113 2.64 -14.72 5.57
N GLY A 114 1.91 -15.35 4.65
CA GLY A 114 2.49 -16.28 3.69
C GLY A 114 3.16 -15.57 2.51
N GLU A 115 4.45 -15.84 2.31
CA GLU A 115 5.28 -15.33 1.20
C GLU A 115 4.75 -15.76 -0.19
N GLU A 116 3.85 -16.74 -0.27
CA GLU A 116 3.37 -17.32 -1.52
C GLU A 116 2.21 -16.54 -2.18
N HIS A 117 1.63 -15.56 -1.48
CA HIS A 117 0.50 -14.80 -2.00
C HIS A 117 0.91 -13.40 -2.45
N ARG A 118 0.43 -13.00 -3.63
CA ARG A 118 0.53 -11.61 -4.08
C ARG A 118 -0.04 -10.70 -2.99
N VAL A 119 0.71 -9.67 -2.62
CA VAL A 119 0.33 -8.74 -1.57
C VAL A 119 -0.78 -7.84 -2.09
N THR A 120 -2.02 -8.26 -1.90
CA THR A 120 -3.23 -7.51 -2.28
C THR A 120 -4.11 -7.28 -1.05
N PRO A 121 -4.90 -6.20 -0.99
CA PRO A 121 -5.82 -5.98 0.12
C PRO A 121 -6.80 -7.14 0.30
N ARG A 122 -7.23 -7.80 -0.78
CA ARG A 122 -8.09 -8.99 -0.73
C ARG A 122 -7.44 -10.15 0.01
N ASN A 123 -6.19 -10.47 -0.31
CA ASN A 123 -5.48 -11.59 0.34
C ASN A 123 -5.18 -11.27 1.80
N LEU A 124 -4.79 -10.03 2.10
CA LEU A 124 -4.56 -9.59 3.46
C LEU A 124 -5.86 -9.62 4.28
N GLY A 125 -6.97 -9.20 3.69
CA GLY A 125 -8.28 -9.29 4.34
C GLY A 125 -8.72 -10.72 4.64
N ARG A 126 -8.43 -11.68 3.75
CA ARG A 126 -8.67 -13.11 4.02
C ARG A 126 -7.87 -13.60 5.21
N TYR A 127 -6.59 -13.26 5.26
CA TYR A 127 -5.73 -13.62 6.37
C TYR A 127 -6.20 -13.01 7.69
N LEU A 128 -6.46 -11.70 7.74
CA LEU A 128 -6.97 -11.04 8.95
C LEU A 128 -8.33 -11.58 9.41
N ALA A 129 -9.15 -12.09 8.48
CA ALA A 129 -10.41 -12.73 8.79
C ALA A 129 -10.27 -14.13 9.43
N THR A 130 -9.11 -14.81 9.31
CA THR A 130 -8.86 -16.08 10.02
C THR A 130 -8.45 -15.86 11.48
N LEU A 131 -8.02 -14.65 11.84
CA LEU A 131 -7.58 -14.35 13.20
C LEU A 131 -8.74 -14.37 14.20
N PRO A 132 -8.50 -14.89 15.43
CA PRO A 132 -9.49 -14.91 16.49
C PRO A 132 -9.82 -13.49 16.93
N ARG A 133 -11.08 -13.27 17.30
CA ARG A 133 -11.58 -11.98 17.80
C ARG A 133 -11.65 -11.98 19.31
#